data_AF-A0A358DWT0-F1
#
_entry.id   AF-A0A358DWT0-F1
#
_cell.length_a   1.000
_cell.length_b   1.000
_cell.length_c   1.000
_cell.angle_alpha   90.00
_cell.angle_beta   90.00
_cell.angle_gamma   90.00
#
_symmetry.space_group_name_H-M   'P 1'
#
loop_
_entity.id
_entity.type
_entity.pdbx_description
1 polymer ?
#
loop_
_entity_poly.entity_id
_entity_poly.type
_entity_poly.pdbx_seq_one_letter_code
_entity_poly.pdbx_strand_id
1 'polypeptide(L)'
;MTIRIFRGKASIKHDVDKTHPESPDRLFAIDDQLLASGLEMVCEHADATPIAKAYLTLAHSPTYIDEVFAQAAKIDEAAPSNEQNVVWLAEDTGLVKGSLTAALESAGAACLAVDWVMQGHDRQGFCATRPPGHHATYDSAMGFCIFNNITIAARYALQTYALKRVAIVDFDVHHGNGTEHIVAGDQRIMMCSSFQHPFYPHSGSPVLASNILSVPIDAGATGEVFRNKVAHWFAALTHFKPELILLSAGFDAHAEDPMAHLRLTEDDYYWLSVELKKVADTCCEGRIVSALEGGYDMSALGRSVVAHLKGLAYQVAKPAL
;
A
#
# COMPACT_ATOMS: atom_id res chain seq x y z
N MET A 1 -7.24 2.89 -20.90
CA MET A 1 -6.83 3.26 -19.55
C MET A 1 -8.01 3.57 -18.68
N THR A 2 -8.17 2.76 -17.64
CA THR A 2 -9.20 2.96 -16.64
C THR A 2 -8.59 2.70 -15.27
N ILE A 3 -8.46 3.77 -14.49
CA ILE A 3 -8.10 3.68 -13.08
C ILE A 3 -9.39 3.51 -12.29
N ARG A 4 -9.46 2.49 -11.45
CA ARG A 4 -10.56 2.31 -10.49
C ARG A 4 -10.07 2.56 -9.07
N ILE A 5 -10.76 3.45 -8.35
CA ILE A 5 -10.49 3.78 -6.96
C ILE A 5 -11.44 2.98 -6.06
N PHE A 6 -10.88 2.18 -5.16
CA PHE A 6 -11.60 1.38 -4.17
C PHE A 6 -11.59 2.09 -2.82
N ARG A 7 -12.77 2.29 -2.21
CA ARG A 7 -12.93 2.96 -0.91
C ARG A 7 -13.59 2.05 0.13
N GLY A 8 -13.07 2.06 1.36
CA GLY A 8 -13.62 1.29 2.48
C GLY A 8 -14.58 2.15 3.32
N LYS A 9 -15.85 1.75 3.42
CA LYS A 9 -16.84 2.46 4.24
C LYS A 9 -16.52 2.39 5.73
N ALA A 10 -15.90 1.31 6.17
CA ALA A 10 -15.48 1.13 7.54
C ALA A 10 -14.13 1.82 7.84
N SER A 11 -13.36 2.24 6.82
CA SER A 11 -12.06 2.88 7.01
C SER A 11 -12.12 4.14 7.88
N ILE A 12 -13.20 4.93 7.81
CA ILE A 12 -13.39 6.10 8.67
C ILE A 12 -13.72 5.75 10.13
N LYS A 13 -14.07 4.49 10.43
CA LYS A 13 -14.36 4.00 11.79
C LYS A 13 -13.12 3.48 12.50
N HIS A 14 -12.03 3.24 11.75
CA HIS A 14 -10.73 3.00 12.34
C HIS A 14 -10.09 4.34 12.70
N ASP A 15 -10.35 4.77 13.94
CA ASP A 15 -9.87 6.03 14.49
C ASP A 15 -9.44 5.75 15.93
N VAL A 16 -8.17 5.39 16.12
CA VAL A 16 -7.67 4.86 17.41
C VAL A 16 -7.61 5.95 18.48
N ASP A 17 -7.19 7.15 18.08
CA ASP A 17 -7.15 8.34 18.92
C ASP A 17 -7.18 9.59 18.04
N LYS A 18 -7.78 10.67 18.55
CA LYS A 18 -7.97 11.94 17.80
C LYS A 18 -6.67 12.66 17.46
N THR A 19 -5.57 12.35 18.15
CA THR A 19 -4.25 12.92 17.90
C THR A 19 -3.35 11.98 17.12
N HIS A 20 -3.82 10.76 16.82
CA HIS A 20 -3.07 9.77 16.07
C HIS A 20 -2.85 10.25 14.62
N PRO A 21 -1.61 10.18 14.07
CA PRO A 21 -1.34 10.65 12.71
C PRO A 21 -2.03 9.78 11.65
N GLU A 22 -2.17 8.48 11.91
CA GLU A 22 -2.95 7.56 11.09
C GLU A 22 -4.45 7.76 11.40
N SER A 23 -5.08 8.77 10.79
CA SER A 23 -6.46 9.19 11.07
C SER A 23 -7.38 9.16 9.83
N PRO A 24 -8.72 9.18 10.02
CA PRO A 24 -9.67 9.26 8.91
C PRO A 24 -9.48 10.46 7.97
N ASP A 25 -8.96 11.57 8.49
CA ASP A 25 -8.72 12.81 7.74
C ASP A 25 -7.81 12.60 6.52
N ARG A 26 -6.95 11.58 6.57
CA ARG A 26 -6.12 11.15 5.44
C ARG A 26 -6.95 10.82 4.20
N LEU A 27 -8.07 10.11 4.37
CA LEU A 27 -8.95 9.75 3.27
C LEU A 27 -9.76 10.95 2.76
N PHE A 28 -10.21 11.82 3.67
CA PHE A 28 -10.91 13.05 3.29
C PHE A 28 -10.01 13.98 2.47
N ALA A 29 -8.74 14.12 2.87
CA ALA A 29 -7.78 14.94 2.14
C ALA A 29 -7.48 14.40 0.72
N ILE A 30 -7.45 13.08 0.56
CA ILE A 30 -7.36 12.43 -0.76
C ILE A 30 -8.61 12.73 -1.58
N ASP A 31 -9.80 12.52 -1.02
CA ASP A 31 -11.07 12.74 -1.72
C ASP A 31 -11.23 14.20 -2.17
N ASP A 32 -10.90 15.16 -1.30
CA ASP A 32 -10.93 16.59 -1.64
C ASP A 32 -9.98 16.92 -2.79
N GLN A 33 -8.78 16.33 -2.83
CA GLN A 33 -7.82 16.55 -3.91
C GLN A 33 -8.20 15.82 -5.22
N LEU A 34 -8.83 14.65 -5.15
CA LEU A 34 -9.38 13.97 -6.32
C LEU A 34 -10.49 14.81 -6.98
N LEU A 35 -11.36 15.41 -6.17
CA LEU A 35 -12.39 16.35 -6.62
C LEU A 35 -11.76 17.61 -7.23
N ALA A 36 -10.87 18.28 -6.50
CA ALA A 36 -10.26 19.54 -6.93
C ALA A 36 -9.42 19.39 -8.22
N SER A 37 -8.76 18.24 -8.40
CA SER A 37 -7.97 17.95 -9.60
C SER A 37 -8.78 17.49 -10.81
N GLY A 38 -10.07 17.19 -10.63
CA GLY A 38 -10.95 16.62 -11.65
C GLY A 38 -10.77 15.12 -11.88
N LEU A 39 -9.89 14.44 -11.13
CA LEU A 39 -9.68 12.99 -11.26
C LEU A 39 -10.91 12.18 -10.84
N GLU A 40 -11.68 12.65 -9.87
CA GLU A 40 -12.94 12.00 -9.45
C GLU A 40 -13.91 11.82 -10.64
N MET A 41 -13.84 12.67 -11.67
CA MET A 41 -14.76 12.60 -12.81
C MET A 41 -14.31 11.63 -13.92
N VAL A 42 -13.04 11.21 -13.90
CA VAL A 42 -12.45 10.35 -14.94
C VAL A 42 -12.04 8.99 -14.43
N CYS A 43 -11.90 8.82 -13.11
CA CYS A 43 -11.70 7.53 -12.47
C CYS A 43 -13.03 6.78 -12.34
N GLU A 44 -12.95 5.45 -12.34
CA GLU A 44 -14.06 4.62 -11.87
C GLU A 44 -13.98 4.47 -10.36
N HIS A 45 -15.12 4.29 -9.71
CA HIS A 45 -15.19 4.19 -8.26
C HIS A 45 -15.92 2.92 -7.86
N ALA A 46 -15.41 2.25 -6.82
CA ALA A 46 -16.02 1.05 -6.26
C ALA A 46 -15.88 1.04 -4.74
N ASP A 47 -16.87 0.44 -4.08
CA ASP A 47 -16.79 0.14 -2.67
C ASP A 47 -15.90 -1.11 -2.46
N ALA A 48 -14.99 -1.03 -1.51
CA ALA A 48 -14.33 -2.19 -0.96
C ALA A 48 -15.32 -3.03 -0.15
N THR A 49 -15.09 -4.34 -0.11
CA THR A 49 -15.86 -5.26 0.73
C THR A 49 -14.92 -6.05 1.63
N PRO A 50 -15.37 -6.45 2.84
CA PRO A 50 -14.56 -7.28 3.72
C PRO A 50 -14.09 -8.55 3.03
N ILE A 51 -12.78 -8.81 3.06
CA ILE A 51 -12.23 -10.06 2.56
C ILE A 51 -12.70 -11.24 3.43
N ALA A 52 -12.89 -12.41 2.81
CA ALA A 52 -13.14 -13.64 3.57
C ALA A 52 -11.93 -13.99 4.45
N LYS A 53 -12.17 -14.32 5.72
CA LYS A 53 -11.14 -14.66 6.72
C LYS A 53 -10.11 -15.68 6.20
N ALA A 54 -10.53 -16.66 5.39
CA ALA A 54 -9.66 -17.67 4.82
C ALA A 54 -8.51 -17.08 4.00
N TYR A 55 -8.73 -15.97 3.29
CA TYR A 55 -7.68 -15.33 2.48
C TYR A 55 -6.64 -14.59 3.32
N LEU A 56 -6.89 -14.30 4.60
CA LEU A 56 -5.86 -13.70 5.47
C LEU A 56 -4.67 -14.65 5.66
N THR A 57 -4.89 -15.97 5.57
CA THR A 57 -3.84 -16.99 5.64
C THR A 57 -2.86 -16.93 4.47
N LEU A 58 -3.17 -16.16 3.42
CA LEU A 58 -2.23 -15.88 2.34
C LEU A 58 -1.02 -15.06 2.81
N ALA A 59 -1.14 -14.30 3.89
CA ALA A 59 -0.03 -13.48 4.41
C ALA A 59 0.30 -13.77 5.87
N HIS A 60 -0.64 -14.32 6.65
CA HIS A 60 -0.50 -14.42 8.09
C HIS A 60 -0.75 -15.83 8.64
N SER A 61 -0.19 -16.08 9.82
CA SER A 61 -0.42 -17.32 10.56
C SER A 61 -1.88 -17.41 11.00
N PRO A 62 -2.49 -18.62 10.97
CA PRO A 62 -3.84 -18.84 11.50
C PRO A 62 -4.00 -18.37 12.95
N THR A 63 -2.97 -18.57 13.78
CA THR A 63 -2.95 -18.15 15.19
C THR A 63 -3.08 -16.65 15.33
N TYR A 64 -2.25 -15.87 14.62
CA TYR A 64 -2.32 -14.41 14.65
C TYR A 64 -3.69 -13.89 14.17
N ILE A 65 -4.23 -14.49 13.11
CA ILE A 65 -5.56 -14.14 12.62
C ILE A 65 -6.63 -14.38 13.70
N ASP A 66 -6.61 -15.55 14.36
CA ASP A 66 -7.56 -15.85 15.43
C ASP A 66 -7.40 -14.92 16.63
N GLU A 67 -6.18 -14.55 16.98
CA GLU A 67 -5.88 -13.58 18.04
C GLU A 67 -6.46 -12.20 17.73
N VAL A 68 -6.23 -11.65 16.52
CA VAL A 68 -6.79 -10.35 16.12
C VAL A 68 -8.33 -10.36 16.18
N PHE A 69 -8.96 -11.43 15.70
CA PHE A 69 -10.43 -11.56 15.76
C PHE A 69 -10.93 -11.66 17.21
N ALA A 70 -10.23 -12.40 18.08
CA ALA A 70 -10.58 -12.50 19.49
C ALA A 70 -10.41 -11.17 20.23
N GLN A 71 -9.36 -10.40 19.92
CA GLN A 71 -9.14 -9.07 20.51
C GLN A 71 -10.22 -8.08 20.04
N ALA A 72 -10.59 -8.11 18.76
CA ALA A 72 -11.67 -7.28 18.24
C ALA A 72 -13.03 -7.61 18.89
N ALA A 73 -13.33 -8.89 19.14
CA ALA A 73 -14.57 -9.30 19.80
C ALA A 73 -14.71 -8.72 21.22
N LYS A 74 -13.61 -8.58 21.97
CA LYS A 74 -13.62 -7.95 23.31
C LYS A 74 -14.09 -6.49 23.27
N ILE A 75 -13.88 -5.79 22.15
CA ILE A 75 -14.33 -4.40 21.98
C ILE A 75 -15.85 -4.36 21.79
N ASP A 76 -16.41 -5.31 21.03
CA ASP A 76 -17.85 -5.38 20.78
C ASP A 76 -18.65 -5.81 22.03
N GLU A 77 -18.03 -6.58 22.92
CA GLU A 77 -18.62 -7.01 24.21
C GLU A 77 -18.53 -5.94 25.32
N ALA A 78 -17.70 -4.91 25.15
CA ALA A 78 -17.54 -3.86 26.15
C ALA A 78 -18.84 -3.06 26.33
N ALA A 79 -19.23 -2.81 27.59
CA ALA A 79 -20.41 -2.01 27.91
C ALA A 79 -20.29 -0.60 27.28
N PRO A 80 -21.42 0.04 26.89
CA PRO A 80 -21.38 1.39 26.35
C PRO A 80 -20.71 2.33 27.35
N SER A 81 -19.54 2.82 26.97
CA SER A 81 -18.72 3.75 27.72
C SER A 81 -18.64 5.06 26.93
N ASN A 82 -18.59 6.19 27.63
CA ASN A 82 -18.37 7.50 27.00
C ASN A 82 -16.91 7.68 26.54
N GLU A 83 -16.02 6.77 26.94
CA GLU A 83 -14.62 6.72 26.52
C GLU A 83 -14.43 5.64 25.45
N GLN A 84 -13.61 5.95 24.44
CA GLN A 84 -13.29 5.02 23.37
C GLN A 84 -12.43 3.88 23.92
N ASN A 85 -12.95 2.66 23.82
CA ASN A 85 -12.21 1.48 24.25
C ASN A 85 -11.22 1.07 23.15
N VAL A 86 -9.92 1.20 23.43
CA VAL A 86 -8.83 0.79 22.55
C VAL A 86 -8.21 -0.51 23.07
N VAL A 87 -8.14 -1.53 22.22
CA VAL A 87 -7.37 -2.76 22.48
C VAL A 87 -6.09 -2.71 21.65
N TRP A 88 -4.95 -2.56 22.30
CA TRP A 88 -3.65 -2.48 21.64
C TRP A 88 -3.14 -3.87 21.22
N LEU A 89 -2.85 -4.04 19.93
CA LEU A 89 -2.18 -5.22 19.38
C LEU A 89 -0.65 -5.08 19.48
N ALA A 90 -0.15 -3.83 19.41
CA ALA A 90 1.23 -3.44 19.60
C ALA A 90 1.28 -2.03 20.23
N GLU A 91 2.48 -1.51 20.51
CA GLU A 91 2.67 -0.18 21.11
C GLU A 91 2.05 0.95 20.27
N ASP A 92 2.10 0.81 18.94
CA ASP A 92 1.64 1.79 17.97
C ASP A 92 0.34 1.38 17.25
N THR A 93 -0.17 0.16 17.48
CA THR A 93 -1.26 -0.40 16.66
C THR A 93 -2.44 -0.81 17.52
N GLY A 94 -3.48 0.02 17.51
CA GLY A 94 -4.70 -0.14 18.30
C GLY A 94 -5.90 -0.64 17.50
N LEU A 95 -6.79 -1.35 18.16
CA LEU A 95 -8.12 -1.69 17.67
C LEU A 95 -9.17 -0.88 18.43
N VAL A 96 -10.08 -0.27 17.67
CA VAL A 96 -11.34 0.30 18.15
C VAL A 96 -12.53 -0.33 17.44
N LYS A 97 -13.75 -0.05 17.90
CA LYS A 97 -14.98 -0.57 17.28
C LYS A 97 -15.02 -0.22 15.79
N GLY A 98 -15.11 -1.23 14.94
CA GLY A 98 -15.10 -1.09 13.48
C GLY A 98 -13.71 -1.28 12.82
N SER A 99 -12.63 -1.35 13.60
CA SER A 99 -11.26 -1.54 13.07
C SER A 99 -11.09 -2.87 12.35
N LEU A 100 -11.66 -3.96 12.88
CA LEU A 100 -11.60 -5.26 12.22
C LEU A 100 -12.29 -5.21 10.84
N THR A 101 -13.49 -4.63 10.77
CA THR A 101 -14.18 -4.46 9.48
C THR A 101 -13.37 -3.59 8.51
N ALA A 102 -12.79 -2.49 8.99
CA ALA A 102 -11.92 -1.63 8.20
C ALA A 102 -10.69 -2.38 7.66
N ALA A 103 -10.02 -3.17 8.50
CA ALA A 103 -8.87 -3.98 8.10
C ALA A 103 -9.24 -5.04 7.06
N LEU A 104 -10.40 -5.69 7.21
CA LEU A 104 -10.90 -6.65 6.24
C LEU A 104 -11.30 -5.98 4.91
N GLU A 105 -11.88 -4.78 4.95
CA GLU A 105 -12.16 -3.98 3.75
C GLU A 105 -10.88 -3.50 3.07
N SER A 106 -9.84 -3.12 3.82
CA SER A 106 -8.55 -2.70 3.26
C SER A 106 -7.86 -3.84 2.50
N ALA A 107 -7.75 -5.02 3.13
CA ALA A 107 -7.24 -6.21 2.46
C ALA A 107 -8.14 -6.67 1.30
N GLY A 108 -9.46 -6.54 1.46
CA GLY A 108 -10.44 -6.86 0.42
C GLY A 108 -10.36 -5.94 -0.80
N ALA A 109 -10.14 -4.64 -0.59
CA ALA A 109 -9.93 -3.67 -1.66
C ALA A 109 -8.75 -4.06 -2.55
N ALA A 110 -7.64 -4.48 -1.93
CA ALA A 110 -6.46 -4.92 -2.67
C ALA A 110 -6.75 -6.15 -3.54
N CYS A 111 -7.49 -7.14 -3.04
CA CYS A 111 -7.92 -8.30 -3.85
C CYS A 111 -8.95 -7.94 -4.94
N LEU A 112 -9.92 -7.08 -4.64
CA LEU A 112 -10.89 -6.59 -5.64
C LEU A 112 -10.21 -5.78 -6.74
N ALA A 113 -9.16 -5.03 -6.40
CA ALA A 113 -8.32 -4.34 -7.37
C ALA A 113 -7.56 -5.33 -8.26
N VAL A 114 -7.05 -6.43 -7.70
CA VAL A 114 -6.50 -7.54 -8.51
C VAL A 114 -7.55 -8.07 -9.47
N ASP A 115 -8.76 -8.39 -8.99
CA ASP A 115 -9.84 -8.88 -9.85
C ASP A 115 -10.16 -7.90 -10.98
N TRP A 116 -10.20 -6.61 -10.67
CA TRP A 116 -10.47 -5.57 -11.65
C TRP A 116 -9.41 -5.49 -12.75
N VAL A 117 -8.13 -5.51 -12.40
CA VAL A 117 -7.05 -5.39 -13.38
C VAL A 117 -6.88 -6.67 -14.19
N MET A 118 -7.22 -7.82 -13.63
CA MET A 118 -7.17 -9.11 -14.35
C MET A 118 -8.28 -9.28 -15.39
N GLN A 119 -9.35 -8.47 -15.33
CA GLN A 119 -10.47 -8.51 -16.28
C GLN A 119 -10.18 -7.81 -17.62
N GLY A 120 -9.03 -7.15 -17.80
CA GLY A 120 -8.74 -6.48 -19.06
C GLY A 120 -7.33 -5.91 -19.18
N HIS A 121 -7.05 -5.31 -20.32
CA HIS A 121 -5.78 -4.64 -20.61
C HIS A 121 -5.79 -3.19 -20.13
N ASP A 122 -4.63 -2.68 -19.74
CA ASP A 122 -4.40 -1.27 -19.36
C ASP A 122 -5.40 -0.78 -18.30
N ARG A 123 -5.56 -1.60 -17.26
CA ARG A 123 -6.38 -1.31 -16.07
C ARG A 123 -5.49 -1.17 -14.85
N GLN A 124 -5.81 -0.18 -14.03
CA GLN A 124 -5.14 0.06 -12.77
C GLN A 124 -6.17 0.17 -11.65
N GLY A 125 -5.79 -0.25 -10.44
CA GLY A 125 -6.59 -0.12 -9.23
C GLY A 125 -5.83 0.65 -8.16
N PHE A 126 -6.49 1.60 -7.51
CA PHE A 126 -5.95 2.29 -6.33
C PHE A 126 -6.88 2.06 -5.13
N CYS A 127 -6.35 1.54 -4.03
CA CYS A 127 -7.10 1.27 -2.81
C CYS A 127 -6.89 2.43 -1.84
N ALA A 128 -7.84 3.36 -1.82
CA ALA A 128 -7.91 4.45 -0.86
C ALA A 128 -8.60 3.93 0.43
N THR A 129 -7.92 3.03 1.12
CA THR A 129 -8.42 2.34 2.30
C THR A 129 -7.49 2.51 3.49
N ARG A 130 -8.04 2.33 4.69
CA ARG A 130 -7.33 2.28 5.97
C ARG A 130 -7.87 1.14 6.81
N PRO A 131 -7.06 0.49 7.69
CA PRO A 131 -5.64 0.75 7.97
C PRO A 131 -4.64 0.28 6.88
N PRO A 132 -3.37 0.76 6.94
CA PRO A 132 -2.26 0.30 6.08
C PRO A 132 -1.85 -1.16 6.37
N GLY A 133 -0.85 -1.69 5.66
CA GLY A 133 -0.48 -3.10 5.74
C GLY A 133 1.00 -3.48 5.72
N HIS A 134 1.90 -2.70 5.12
CA HIS A 134 3.27 -3.19 4.81
C HIS A 134 4.15 -3.58 6.02
N HIS A 135 3.83 -3.10 7.23
CA HIS A 135 4.53 -3.46 8.48
C HIS A 135 4.00 -4.75 9.13
N ALA A 136 2.77 -5.17 8.84
CA ALA A 136 2.18 -6.37 9.43
C ALA A 136 2.95 -7.61 8.97
N THR A 137 3.59 -8.30 9.92
CA THR A 137 4.42 -9.48 9.67
C THR A 137 3.55 -10.74 9.59
N TYR A 138 4.16 -11.90 9.36
CA TYR A 138 3.43 -13.18 9.33
C TYR A 138 2.59 -13.42 10.60
N ASP A 139 3.03 -12.92 11.76
CA ASP A 139 2.42 -13.23 13.06
C ASP A 139 2.29 -12.02 14.00
N SER A 140 2.41 -10.79 13.50
CA SER A 140 2.34 -9.59 14.33
C SER A 140 1.76 -8.37 13.62
N ALA A 141 1.01 -7.58 14.38
CA ALA A 141 0.62 -6.21 14.03
C ALA A 141 1.72 -5.25 14.49
N MET A 142 2.04 -4.22 13.71
CA MET A 142 2.94 -3.14 14.09
C MET A 142 2.87 -2.01 13.07
N GLY A 143 3.34 -0.81 13.42
CA GLY A 143 3.44 0.32 12.49
C GLY A 143 2.09 0.68 11.89
N PHE A 144 1.04 0.69 12.72
CA PHE A 144 -0.36 0.92 12.34
C PHE A 144 -0.99 -0.19 11.48
N CYS A 145 -0.23 -1.22 11.11
CA CYS A 145 -0.66 -2.25 10.17
C CYS A 145 -1.21 -3.46 10.93
N ILE A 146 -2.44 -3.87 10.59
CA ILE A 146 -3.10 -5.07 11.15
C ILE A 146 -2.92 -6.26 10.23
N PHE A 147 -3.22 -6.11 8.94
CA PHE A 147 -3.02 -7.15 7.94
C PHE A 147 -2.24 -6.58 6.76
N ASN A 148 -1.39 -7.40 6.15
CA ASN A 148 -0.55 -7.01 5.04
C ASN A 148 -1.34 -7.05 3.73
N ASN A 149 -2.03 -5.95 3.45
CA ASN A 149 -2.95 -5.80 2.31
C ASN A 149 -2.30 -6.20 0.98
N ILE A 150 -1.10 -5.68 0.70
CA ILE A 150 -0.42 -5.91 -0.58
C ILE A 150 0.08 -7.35 -0.72
N THR A 151 0.55 -7.97 0.37
CA THR A 151 1.04 -9.35 0.33
C THR A 151 -0.12 -10.35 0.19
N ILE A 152 -1.25 -10.09 0.85
CA ILE A 152 -2.49 -10.85 0.64
C ILE A 152 -2.87 -10.78 -0.83
N ALA A 153 -2.91 -9.58 -1.43
CA ALA A 153 -3.26 -9.41 -2.84
C ALA A 153 -2.26 -10.08 -3.80
N ALA A 154 -0.96 -10.02 -3.51
CA ALA A 154 0.07 -10.67 -4.32
C ALA A 154 -0.10 -12.19 -4.32
N ARG A 155 -0.24 -12.81 -3.14
CA ARG A 155 -0.47 -14.27 -3.02
C ARG A 155 -1.85 -14.67 -3.54
N TYR A 156 -2.86 -13.81 -3.42
CA TYR A 156 -4.18 -14.01 -4.03
C TYR A 156 -4.08 -14.06 -5.56
N ALA A 157 -3.34 -13.14 -6.19
CA ALA A 157 -3.13 -13.14 -7.63
C ALA A 157 -2.40 -14.42 -8.09
N LEU A 158 -1.36 -14.84 -7.37
CA LEU A 158 -0.63 -16.09 -7.65
C LEU A 158 -1.54 -17.33 -7.54
N GLN A 159 -2.43 -17.37 -6.55
CA GLN A 159 -3.30 -18.52 -6.30
C GLN A 159 -4.53 -18.55 -7.21
N THR A 160 -5.28 -17.45 -7.28
CA THR A 160 -6.58 -17.35 -7.97
C THR A 160 -6.43 -17.28 -9.48
N TYR A 161 -5.45 -16.49 -9.96
CA TYR A 161 -5.20 -16.30 -11.39
C TYR A 161 -4.03 -17.16 -11.90
N ALA A 162 -3.47 -18.02 -11.05
CA ALA A 162 -2.36 -18.90 -11.35
C ALA A 162 -1.11 -18.19 -11.93
N LEU A 163 -0.96 -16.89 -11.65
CA LEU A 163 0.20 -16.10 -12.04
C LEU A 163 1.48 -16.77 -11.54
N LYS A 164 2.56 -16.65 -12.30
CA LYS A 164 3.87 -17.23 -11.99
C LYS A 164 4.80 -16.21 -11.35
N ARG A 165 4.64 -14.93 -11.69
CA ARG A 165 5.51 -13.85 -11.22
C ARG A 165 4.70 -12.59 -10.95
N VAL A 166 4.82 -12.04 -9.75
CA VAL A 166 4.28 -10.73 -9.37
C VAL A 166 5.38 -9.89 -8.75
N ALA A 167 5.33 -8.57 -8.95
CA ALA A 167 6.26 -7.66 -8.31
C ALA A 167 5.54 -6.83 -7.24
N ILE A 168 6.17 -6.64 -6.08
CA ILE A 168 5.76 -5.68 -5.08
C ILE A 168 6.79 -4.55 -5.07
N VAL A 169 6.34 -3.31 -5.26
CA VAL A 169 7.17 -2.12 -5.14
C VAL A 169 6.68 -1.30 -3.96
N ASP A 170 7.53 -1.11 -2.97
CA ASP A 170 7.25 -0.38 -1.75
C ASP A 170 8.08 0.91 -1.73
N PHE A 171 7.40 2.04 -1.78
CA PHE A 171 8.02 3.37 -1.74
C PHE A 171 7.52 4.23 -0.57
N ASP A 172 6.86 3.61 0.41
CA ASP A 172 6.69 4.19 1.73
C ASP A 172 8.07 4.52 2.33
N VAL A 173 8.16 5.57 3.13
CA VAL A 173 9.45 5.98 3.70
C VAL A 173 9.96 5.00 4.75
N HIS A 174 9.05 4.25 5.38
CA HIS A 174 9.38 3.22 6.35
C HIS A 174 9.64 1.90 5.63
N HIS A 175 10.58 1.12 6.15
CA HIS A 175 10.84 -0.18 5.57
C HIS A 175 9.63 -1.11 5.75
N GLY A 176 9.10 -1.62 4.63
CA GLY A 176 8.04 -2.65 4.58
C GLY A 176 8.48 -4.02 5.10
N ASN A 177 8.91 -4.07 6.36
CA ASN A 177 9.46 -5.25 7.03
C ASN A 177 8.47 -6.41 7.11
N GLY A 178 7.17 -6.13 7.19
CA GLY A 178 6.13 -7.14 7.17
C GLY A 178 6.08 -7.84 5.83
N THR A 179 6.04 -7.06 4.75
CA THR A 179 6.09 -7.56 3.38
C THR A 179 7.38 -8.37 3.14
N GLU A 180 8.55 -7.83 3.50
CA GLU A 180 9.83 -8.54 3.35
C GLU A 180 9.81 -9.88 4.11
N HIS A 181 9.40 -9.87 5.38
CA HIS A 181 9.35 -11.08 6.21
C HIS A 181 8.47 -12.17 5.59
N ILE A 182 7.32 -11.81 5.02
CA ILE A 182 6.37 -12.78 4.47
C ILE A 182 6.83 -13.33 3.11
N VAL A 183 7.44 -12.50 2.26
CA VAL A 183 7.77 -12.88 0.87
C VAL A 183 9.23 -13.35 0.69
N ALA A 184 10.07 -13.20 1.70
CA ALA A 184 11.46 -13.64 1.66
C ALA A 184 11.58 -15.11 1.23
N GLY A 185 12.33 -15.36 0.16
CA GLY A 185 12.59 -16.68 -0.39
C GLY A 185 11.56 -17.16 -1.42
N ASP A 186 10.38 -16.55 -1.53
CA ASP A 186 9.39 -16.89 -2.56
C ASP A 186 9.77 -16.27 -3.91
N GLN A 187 10.44 -17.05 -4.76
CA GLN A 187 10.96 -16.58 -6.06
C GLN A 187 9.88 -16.22 -7.09
N ARG A 188 8.60 -16.43 -6.78
CA ARG A 188 7.48 -15.93 -7.58
C ARG A 188 7.19 -14.46 -7.31
N ILE A 189 7.76 -13.89 -6.26
CA ILE A 189 7.56 -12.50 -5.85
C ILE A 189 8.91 -11.79 -5.84
N MET A 190 9.05 -10.73 -6.63
CA MET A 190 10.16 -9.77 -6.50
C MET A 190 9.69 -8.58 -5.67
N MET A 191 10.41 -8.24 -4.61
CA MET A 191 10.15 -7.02 -3.83
C MET A 191 11.22 -5.99 -4.16
N CYS A 192 10.80 -4.78 -4.55
CA CYS A 192 11.67 -3.61 -4.62
C CYS A 192 11.22 -2.63 -3.54
N SER A 193 12.09 -2.25 -2.62
CA SER A 193 11.71 -1.37 -1.50
C SER A 193 12.73 -0.26 -1.30
N SER A 194 12.27 0.98 -1.19
CA SER A 194 13.09 2.09 -0.71
C SER A 194 12.62 2.49 0.66
N PHE A 195 13.53 2.89 1.54
CA PHE A 195 13.18 3.38 2.86
C PHE A 195 14.28 4.27 3.42
N GLN A 196 13.91 5.15 4.36
CA GLN A 196 14.87 5.93 5.11
C GLN A 196 15.68 5.03 6.05
N HIS A 197 17.00 5.18 6.09
CA HIS A 197 17.86 4.37 6.94
C HIS A 197 19.04 5.18 7.51
N PRO A 198 19.42 4.98 8.78
CA PRO A 198 18.72 4.22 9.81
C PRO A 198 17.43 4.92 10.27
N PHE A 199 16.29 4.21 10.28
CA PHE A 199 14.99 4.72 10.70
C PHE A 199 14.04 3.59 11.12
N TYR A 200 12.85 3.88 11.65
CA TYR A 200 11.86 2.86 12.00
C TYR A 200 11.55 1.95 10.80
N PRO A 201 11.44 0.61 10.98
CA PRO A 201 11.56 -0.16 12.23
C PRO A 201 12.98 -0.71 12.48
N HIS A 202 14.00 -0.01 12.01
CA HIS A 202 15.43 -0.33 12.13
C HIS A 202 15.82 -1.67 11.46
N SER A 203 15.27 -1.92 10.26
CA SER A 203 15.49 -3.13 9.47
C SER A 203 15.68 -2.83 7.97
N GLY A 204 15.68 -3.88 7.13
CA GLY A 204 15.76 -3.78 5.66
C GLY A 204 17.18 -3.71 5.09
N SER A 205 18.19 -3.57 5.96
CA SER A 205 19.61 -3.64 5.59
C SER A 205 20.41 -4.37 6.67
N PRO A 206 20.92 -5.60 6.42
CA PRO A 206 20.84 -6.35 5.15
C PRO A 206 19.44 -6.90 4.85
N VAL A 207 19.20 -7.28 3.59
CA VAL A 207 17.98 -7.97 3.15
C VAL A 207 17.92 -9.42 3.61
N LEU A 208 16.72 -9.98 3.73
CA LEU A 208 16.46 -11.34 4.21
C LEU A 208 16.64 -12.41 3.12
N ALA A 209 16.45 -12.06 1.84
CA ALA A 209 16.49 -13.02 0.74
C ALA A 209 16.85 -12.39 -0.62
N SER A 210 17.23 -13.23 -1.58
CA SER A 210 17.69 -12.80 -2.92
C SER A 210 16.60 -12.20 -3.81
N ASN A 211 15.33 -12.45 -3.50
CA ASN A 211 14.19 -11.86 -4.22
C ASN A 211 13.82 -10.44 -3.74
N ILE A 212 14.58 -9.90 -2.78
CA ILE A 212 14.38 -8.57 -2.20
C ILE A 212 15.48 -7.63 -2.72
N LEU A 213 15.06 -6.51 -3.29
CA LEU A 213 15.91 -5.45 -3.80
C LEU A 213 15.63 -4.16 -3.03
N SER A 214 16.30 -4.04 -1.88
CA SER A 214 16.15 -2.91 -0.97
C SER A 214 17.14 -1.78 -1.24
N VAL A 215 16.66 -0.55 -1.05
CA VAL A 215 17.39 0.70 -1.29
C VAL A 215 17.30 1.57 -0.04
N PRO A 216 18.28 1.50 0.88
CA PRO A 216 18.35 2.41 2.01
C PRO A 216 18.73 3.83 1.55
N ILE A 217 18.03 4.82 2.09
CA ILE A 217 18.16 6.23 1.74
C ILE A 217 18.43 7.04 2.99
N ASP A 218 19.46 7.89 2.95
CA ASP A 218 19.82 8.73 4.10
C ASP A 218 18.76 9.82 4.32
N ALA A 219 18.54 10.19 5.58
CA ALA A 219 17.69 11.32 5.96
C ALA A 219 18.13 12.61 5.22
N GLY A 220 17.16 13.42 4.80
CA GLY A 220 17.38 14.67 4.07
C GLY A 220 17.60 14.50 2.56
N ALA A 221 17.67 13.26 2.04
CA ALA A 221 17.82 13.01 0.61
C ALA A 221 16.65 13.61 -0.19
N THR A 222 17.00 14.22 -1.32
CA THR A 222 16.05 14.84 -2.24
C THR A 222 15.51 13.84 -3.26
N GLY A 223 14.49 14.26 -4.00
CA GLY A 223 13.98 13.55 -5.18
C GLY A 223 15.08 13.07 -6.14
N GLU A 224 16.07 13.90 -6.47
CA GLU A 224 17.17 13.50 -7.36
C GLU A 224 17.95 12.29 -6.83
N VAL A 225 18.30 12.29 -5.54
CA VAL A 225 19.02 11.17 -4.90
C VAL A 225 18.15 9.93 -4.89
N PHE A 226 16.87 10.06 -4.55
CA PHE A 226 15.90 8.98 -4.58
C PHE A 226 15.81 8.35 -5.97
N ARG A 227 15.53 9.14 -7.01
CA ARG A 227 15.38 8.69 -8.40
C ARG A 227 16.63 7.95 -8.88
N ASN A 228 17.81 8.50 -8.62
CA ASN A 228 19.08 7.87 -8.97
C ASN A 228 19.28 6.53 -8.27
N LYS A 229 18.96 6.46 -6.97
CA LYS A 229 19.10 5.23 -6.19
C LYS A 229 18.13 4.14 -6.64
N VAL A 230 16.87 4.46 -6.94
CA VAL A 230 15.85 3.46 -7.31
C VAL A 230 15.81 3.12 -8.81
N ALA A 231 16.50 3.88 -9.67
CA ALA A 231 16.45 3.69 -11.13
C ALA A 231 16.75 2.26 -11.61
N HIS A 232 17.60 1.52 -10.89
CA HIS A 232 17.95 0.13 -11.23
C HIS A 232 16.77 -0.86 -11.05
N TRP A 233 15.73 -0.50 -10.28
CA TRP A 233 14.52 -1.31 -10.14
C TRP A 233 13.84 -1.56 -11.48
N PHE A 234 13.75 -0.57 -12.36
CA PHE A 234 13.00 -0.71 -13.61
C PHE A 234 13.62 -1.78 -14.51
N ALA A 235 14.95 -1.82 -14.60
CA ALA A 235 15.66 -2.88 -15.31
C ALA A 235 15.46 -4.26 -14.66
N ALA A 236 15.53 -4.33 -13.32
CA ALA A 236 15.31 -5.57 -12.57
C ALA A 236 13.89 -6.11 -12.77
N LEU A 237 12.88 -5.24 -12.68
CA LEU A 237 11.47 -5.58 -12.91
C LEU A 237 11.22 -6.03 -14.35
N THR A 238 11.76 -5.31 -15.35
CA THR A 238 11.65 -5.74 -16.76
C THR A 238 12.31 -7.10 -16.99
N HIS A 239 13.44 -7.38 -16.34
CA HIS A 239 14.10 -8.70 -16.42
C HIS A 239 13.27 -9.80 -15.75
N PHE A 240 12.67 -9.50 -14.59
CA PHE A 240 11.80 -10.40 -13.85
C PHE A 240 10.51 -10.73 -14.61
N LYS A 241 10.03 -9.82 -15.47
CA LYS A 241 8.80 -9.97 -16.27
C LYS A 241 7.59 -10.32 -15.39
N PRO A 242 7.22 -9.46 -14.43
CA PRO A 242 6.04 -9.66 -13.62
C PRO A 242 4.78 -9.69 -14.50
N GLU A 243 3.79 -10.48 -14.12
CA GLU A 243 2.47 -10.56 -14.76
C GLU A 243 1.45 -9.63 -14.09
N LEU A 244 1.83 -9.03 -12.96
CA LEU A 244 1.14 -7.98 -12.21
C LEU A 244 2.17 -7.23 -11.36
N ILE A 245 2.05 -5.90 -11.30
CA ILE A 245 2.80 -5.05 -10.37
C ILE A 245 1.85 -4.57 -9.27
N LEU A 246 2.26 -4.74 -8.02
CA LEU A 246 1.56 -4.30 -6.83
C LEU A 246 2.39 -3.23 -6.12
N LEU A 247 1.76 -2.14 -5.67
CA LEU A 247 2.42 -0.99 -5.08
C LEU A 247 1.96 -0.80 -3.63
N SER A 248 2.91 -0.83 -2.70
CA SER A 248 2.73 -0.27 -1.35
C SER A 248 3.00 1.22 -1.46
N ALA A 249 1.92 2.00 -1.59
CA ALA A 249 1.97 3.40 -1.93
C ALA A 249 1.86 4.28 -0.68
N GLY A 250 3.00 4.46 -0.01
CA GLY A 250 3.19 5.44 1.05
C GLY A 250 3.66 6.79 0.51
N PHE A 251 3.15 7.87 1.09
CA PHE A 251 3.47 9.24 0.67
C PHE A 251 4.13 10.07 1.77
N ASP A 252 4.68 9.41 2.79
CA ASP A 252 5.36 9.96 3.95
C ASP A 252 6.85 10.26 3.73
N ALA A 253 7.40 9.92 2.56
CA ALA A 253 8.70 10.42 2.12
C ALA A 253 8.66 11.88 1.61
N HIS A 254 7.47 12.49 1.60
CA HIS A 254 7.27 13.86 1.15
C HIS A 254 7.96 14.86 2.09
N ALA A 255 8.52 15.94 1.53
CA ALA A 255 9.28 16.96 2.26
C ALA A 255 8.48 17.72 3.34
N GLU A 256 7.16 17.59 3.34
CA GLU A 256 6.23 18.23 4.28
C GLU A 256 5.72 17.23 5.33
N ASP A 257 6.01 15.94 5.20
CA ASP A 257 5.50 14.92 6.10
C ASP A 257 6.21 14.97 7.47
N PRO A 258 5.48 14.94 8.60
CA PRO A 258 6.08 15.01 9.92
C PRO A 258 6.72 13.70 10.39
N MET A 259 6.47 12.57 9.72
CA MET A 259 6.87 11.24 10.18
C MET A 259 8.22 10.78 9.62
N ALA A 260 8.85 11.52 8.72
CA ALA A 260 10.17 11.18 8.19
C ALA A 260 10.98 12.42 7.78
N HIS A 261 12.15 12.18 7.18
CA HIS A 261 13.12 13.22 6.87
C HIS A 261 13.53 13.22 5.39
N LEU A 262 12.95 12.36 4.55
CA LEU A 262 13.15 12.46 3.10
C LEU A 262 12.47 13.71 2.55
N ARG A 263 12.94 14.17 1.40
CA ARG A 263 12.49 15.43 0.80
C ARG A 263 11.95 15.21 -0.61
N LEU A 264 11.07 14.22 -0.76
CA LEU A 264 10.35 14.01 -2.01
C LEU A 264 9.28 15.07 -2.20
N THR A 265 8.86 15.22 -3.44
CA THR A 265 7.78 16.09 -3.89
C THR A 265 6.81 15.29 -4.76
N GLU A 266 5.68 15.88 -5.11
CA GLU A 266 4.69 15.27 -6.00
C GLU A 266 5.28 14.85 -7.35
N ASP A 267 6.26 15.61 -7.86
CA ASP A 267 6.96 15.29 -9.11
C ASP A 267 7.76 13.99 -9.03
N ASP A 268 8.24 13.62 -7.83
CA ASP A 268 8.96 12.37 -7.61
C ASP A 268 8.00 11.17 -7.64
N TYR A 269 6.84 11.32 -6.98
CA TYR A 269 5.78 10.31 -7.03
C TYR A 269 5.19 10.15 -8.44
N TYR A 270 4.97 11.25 -9.16
CA TYR A 270 4.58 11.23 -10.57
C TYR A 270 5.60 10.47 -11.41
N TRP A 271 6.89 10.84 -11.31
CA TRP A 271 7.97 10.20 -12.06
C TRP A 271 8.04 8.69 -11.79
N LEU A 272 8.02 8.28 -10.52
CA LEU A 272 8.10 6.87 -10.16
C LEU A 272 6.93 6.08 -10.76
N SER A 273 5.74 6.66 -10.70
CA SER A 273 4.51 6.05 -11.24
C SER A 273 4.56 5.91 -12.76
N VAL A 274 5.11 6.90 -13.46
CA VAL A 274 5.33 6.84 -14.92
C VAL A 274 6.30 5.72 -15.28
N GLU A 275 7.43 5.60 -14.57
CA GLU A 275 8.41 4.55 -14.86
C GLU A 275 7.85 3.16 -14.57
N LEU A 276 7.13 2.98 -13.46
CA LEU A 276 6.43 1.73 -13.15
C LEU A 276 5.34 1.42 -14.17
N LYS A 277 4.61 2.43 -14.67
CA LYS A 277 3.63 2.27 -15.74
C LYS A 277 4.26 1.76 -17.03
N LYS A 278 5.41 2.30 -17.43
CA LYS A 278 6.17 1.81 -18.60
C LYS A 278 6.60 0.35 -18.46
N VAL A 279 7.05 -0.05 -17.27
CA VAL A 279 7.37 -1.46 -16.97
C VAL A 279 6.11 -2.31 -17.08
N ALA A 280 4.99 -1.86 -16.49
CA ALA A 280 3.72 -2.59 -16.54
C ALA A 280 3.21 -2.76 -17.98
N ASP A 281 3.29 -1.73 -18.81
CA ASP A 281 2.91 -1.78 -20.23
C ASP A 281 3.75 -2.79 -21.01
N THR A 282 5.03 -2.93 -20.64
CA THR A 282 5.95 -3.86 -21.27
C THR A 282 5.75 -5.31 -20.79
N CYS A 283 5.48 -5.52 -19.49
CA CYS A 283 5.56 -6.84 -18.86
C CYS A 283 4.20 -7.46 -18.54
N CYS A 284 3.20 -6.66 -18.19
CA CYS A 284 1.93 -7.13 -17.65
C CYS A 284 0.71 -6.38 -18.21
N GLU A 285 0.78 -5.95 -19.47
CA GLU A 285 -0.34 -5.32 -20.19
C GLU A 285 -0.92 -4.10 -19.43
N GLY A 286 -0.05 -3.36 -18.72
CA GLY A 286 -0.42 -2.19 -17.95
C GLY A 286 -1.11 -2.47 -16.62
N ARG A 287 -1.18 -3.74 -16.16
CA ARG A 287 -1.83 -4.12 -14.89
C ARG A 287 -1.03 -3.64 -13.68
N ILE A 288 -1.62 -2.72 -12.91
CA ILE A 288 -1.07 -2.21 -11.64
C ILE A 288 -2.15 -2.17 -10.57
N VAL A 289 -1.86 -2.71 -9.40
CA VAL A 289 -2.66 -2.49 -8.18
C VAL A 289 -1.82 -1.68 -7.21
N SER A 290 -2.40 -0.63 -6.63
CA SER A 290 -1.75 0.19 -5.62
C SER A 290 -2.64 0.23 -4.38
N ALA A 291 -2.04 0.06 -3.20
CA ALA A 291 -2.72 0.18 -1.93
C ALA A 291 -2.07 1.32 -1.12
N LEU A 292 -2.90 2.19 -0.54
CA LEU A 292 -2.41 3.27 0.32
C LEU A 292 -1.73 2.69 1.58
N GLU A 293 -0.53 3.16 1.86
CA GLU A 293 0.21 2.86 3.10
C GLU A 293 0.26 4.13 4.00
N GLY A 294 1.45 4.68 4.27
CA GLY A 294 1.66 5.90 5.05
C GLY A 294 1.43 7.21 4.30
N GLY A 295 1.76 8.33 4.96
CA GLY A 295 1.55 9.70 4.51
C GLY A 295 0.57 10.44 5.43
N TYR A 296 1.04 11.47 6.10
CA TYR A 296 0.45 12.02 7.32
C TYR A 296 0.34 13.55 7.33
N ASP A 297 1.02 14.26 6.42
CA ASP A 297 0.61 15.62 6.08
C ASP A 297 -0.57 15.58 5.10
N MET A 298 -1.73 16.10 5.49
CA MET A 298 -2.98 15.97 4.73
C MET A 298 -2.90 16.62 3.33
N SER A 299 -2.27 17.79 3.24
CA SER A 299 -2.14 18.52 1.97
C SER A 299 -1.19 17.78 1.03
N ALA A 300 0.00 17.43 1.51
CA ALA A 300 0.99 16.70 0.75
C ALA A 300 0.49 15.31 0.33
N LEU A 301 -0.20 14.59 1.22
CA LEU A 301 -0.79 13.29 0.92
C LEU A 301 -1.75 13.37 -0.26
N GLY A 302 -2.75 14.25 -0.19
CA GLY A 302 -3.75 14.36 -1.26
C GLY A 302 -3.12 14.77 -2.60
N ARG A 303 -2.18 15.73 -2.59
CA ARG A 303 -1.46 16.15 -3.81
C ARG A 303 -0.59 15.03 -4.38
N SER A 304 0.10 14.27 -3.53
CA SER A 304 0.98 13.17 -3.93
C SER A 304 0.20 11.98 -4.49
N VAL A 305 -0.96 11.64 -3.91
CA VAL A 305 -1.88 10.63 -4.46
C VAL A 305 -2.36 11.06 -5.85
N VAL A 306 -2.78 12.32 -6.04
CA VAL A 306 -3.18 12.83 -7.35
C VAL A 306 -2.03 12.72 -8.37
N ALA A 307 -0.80 13.05 -7.97
CA ALA A 307 0.37 12.94 -8.84
C ALA A 307 0.68 11.47 -9.19
N HIS A 308 0.58 10.57 -8.23
CA HIS A 308 0.71 9.13 -8.43
C HIS A 308 -0.31 8.62 -9.46
N LEU A 309 -1.60 8.95 -9.29
CA LEU A 309 -2.66 8.53 -10.21
C LEU A 309 -2.48 9.12 -11.61
N LYS A 310 -2.05 10.38 -11.74
CA LYS A 310 -1.70 10.99 -13.04
C LYS A 310 -0.53 10.28 -13.71
N GLY A 311 0.46 9.83 -12.94
CA GLY A 311 1.60 9.07 -13.45
C GLY A 311 1.21 7.66 -13.88
N LEU A 312 0.34 6.99 -13.10
CA LEU A 312 -0.28 5.73 -13.53
C LEU A 312 -1.15 5.92 -14.77
N ALA A 313 -1.73 7.11 -14.94
CA ALA A 313 -2.51 7.49 -16.11
C ALA A 313 -1.65 7.82 -17.36
N TYR A 314 -0.32 7.65 -17.28
CA TYR A 314 0.57 7.94 -18.39
C TYR A 314 0.33 7.00 -19.56
N GLN A 315 0.28 7.59 -20.76
CA GLN A 315 0.27 6.86 -22.03
C GLN A 315 1.46 7.32 -22.87
N VAL A 316 2.16 6.37 -23.46
CA VAL A 316 3.10 6.69 -24.55
C VAL A 316 2.26 7.23 -25.71
N ALA A 317 2.54 8.46 -26.14
CA ALA A 317 1.92 9.02 -27.33
C ALA A 317 2.13 8.05 -28.51
N LYS A 318 1.05 7.43 -29.01
CA LYS A 318 1.14 6.67 -30.25
C LYS A 318 1.52 7.65 -31.35
N PRO A 319 2.53 7.36 -32.19
CA PRO A 319 2.76 8.18 -33.37
C PRO A 319 1.46 8.27 -34.15
N ALA A 320 1.08 9.49 -34.54
CA ALA A 320 -0.08 9.70 -35.40
C ALA A 320 0.11 8.85 -36.67
N LEU A 321 -0.87 7.99 -36.95
CA LEU A 321 -0.94 7.20 -38.18
C LEU A 321 -1.11 8.11 -39.40
#